data_AF-A0A0A0HLM9-F1
#
_entry.id   AF-A0A0A0HLM9-F1
#
_cell.length_a   1.000
_cell.length_b   1.000
_cell.length_c   1.000
_cell.angle_alpha   90.00
_cell.angle_beta   90.00
_cell.angle_gamma   90.00
#
_symmetry.space_group_name_H-M   'P 1'
#
loop_
_entity.id
_entity.type
_entity.pdbx_description
1 polymer ?
#
loop_
_entity_poly.entity_id
_entity_poly.type
_entity_poly.pdbx_seq_one_letter_code
_entity_poly.pdbx_strand_id
1 'polypeptide(L)'
;MTEHTETPAATLEAATQHDALPDARLTLVGTLHGPSHARALLRIGNAVHTVEVGTSLGSAKVTAIGEGVVILARSGRSERLSLPAS
;
A
#
# COMPACT_ATOMS: atom_id res chain seq x y z
N MET A 1 20.86 30.41 4.18
CA MET A 1 20.79 30.44 2.71
C MET A 1 20.45 29.03 2.27
N THR A 2 19.25 28.77 1.76
CA THR A 2 18.86 27.45 1.23
C THR A 2 19.13 27.46 -0.26
N GLU A 3 20.17 26.74 -0.70
CA GLU A 3 20.45 26.55 -2.12
C GLU A 3 19.38 25.63 -2.69
N HIS A 4 18.57 26.15 -3.61
CA HIS A 4 17.57 25.38 -4.35
C HIS A 4 17.86 25.60 -5.83
N THR A 5 18.31 24.56 -6.52
CA THR A 5 18.55 24.56 -7.97
C THR A 5 17.39 23.87 -8.67
N GLU A 6 17.01 24.34 -9.86
CA GLU A 6 15.95 23.69 -10.64
C GLU A 6 16.36 22.28 -11.06
N THR A 7 15.44 21.32 -10.94
CA THR A 7 15.65 19.93 -11.36
C THR A 7 15.57 19.86 -12.89
N PRO A 8 16.60 19.35 -13.60
CA PRO A 8 16.54 19.16 -15.05
C PRO A 8 15.36 18.28 -15.44
N ALA A 9 14.66 18.60 -16.54
CA ALA A 9 13.47 17.87 -16.98
C ALA A 9 13.73 16.37 -17.21
N ALA A 10 14.89 16.02 -17.78
CA ALA A 10 15.28 14.63 -17.96
C ALA A 10 15.41 13.87 -16.62
N THR A 11 15.86 14.54 -15.56
CA THR A 11 15.94 13.97 -14.22
C THR A 11 14.55 13.84 -13.59
N LEU A 12 13.67 14.82 -13.78
CA LEU A 12 12.29 14.78 -13.29
C LEU A 12 11.51 13.60 -13.88
N GLU A 13 11.57 13.45 -15.20
CA GLU A 13 10.89 12.35 -15.91
C GLU A 13 11.45 10.99 -15.50
N ALA A 14 12.77 10.84 -15.46
CA ALA A 14 13.41 9.57 -15.07
C ALA A 14 13.12 9.18 -13.61
N ALA A 15 12.91 10.16 -12.73
CA ALA A 15 12.59 9.93 -11.32
C ALA A 15 11.09 9.69 -11.06
N THR A 16 10.23 9.94 -12.05
CA THR A 16 8.77 9.84 -11.89
C THR A 16 8.27 8.50 -12.41
N GLN A 17 7.69 7.70 -11.52
CA GLN A 17 6.95 6.51 -11.92
C GLN A 17 5.48 6.88 -12.16
N HIS A 18 5.11 7.05 -13.42
CA HIS A 18 3.75 7.36 -13.83
C HIS A 18 2.82 6.19 -13.56
N ASP A 19 1.66 6.46 -12.94
CA ASP A 19 0.61 5.48 -12.66
C ASP A 19 1.11 4.19 -11.97
N ALA A 20 2.15 4.32 -11.13
CA ALA A 20 2.81 3.19 -10.46
C ALA A 20 1.87 2.39 -9.54
N LEU A 21 0.77 3.02 -9.10
CA LEU A 21 -0.24 2.39 -8.28
C LEU A 21 -1.50 2.12 -9.13
N PRO A 22 -2.06 0.90 -9.07
CA PRO A 22 -3.28 0.60 -9.80
C PRO A 22 -4.44 1.49 -9.32
N ASP A 23 -5.35 1.80 -10.24
CA ASP A 23 -6.64 2.46 -9.94
C ASP A 23 -7.63 1.46 -9.32
N ALA A 24 -7.20 0.84 -8.23
CA ALA A 24 -7.98 -0.10 -7.45
C ALA A 24 -8.57 0.62 -6.23
N ARG A 25 -9.79 0.24 -5.84
CA ARG A 25 -10.42 0.74 -4.59
C ARG A 25 -9.56 0.47 -3.35
N LEU A 26 -8.71 -0.55 -3.41
CA LEU A 26 -7.82 -0.98 -2.34
C LEU A 26 -6.47 -1.36 -2.94
N THR A 27 -5.42 -0.69 -2.48
CA THR A 27 -4.04 -0.97 -2.91
C THR A 27 -3.14 -1.14 -1.69
N LEU A 28 -2.34 -2.20 -1.68
CA LEU A 28 -1.30 -2.37 -0.66
C LEU A 28 -0.12 -1.47 -0.98
N VAL A 29 0.25 -0.60 -0.04
CA VAL A 29 1.35 0.36 -0.18
C VAL A 29 2.59 -0.11 0.57
N GLY A 30 2.42 -0.82 1.68
CA GLY A 30 3.53 -1.27 2.51
C GLY A 30 3.11 -2.23 3.60
N THR A 31 4.08 -2.94 4.17
CA THR A 31 3.90 -3.80 5.34
C THR A 31 4.99 -3.50 6.36
N LEU A 32 4.60 -3.34 7.62
CA LEU A 32 5.47 -3.03 8.75
C LEU A 32 5.47 -4.22 9.69
N HIS A 33 6.64 -4.84 9.87
CA HIS A 33 6.81 -6.00 10.74
C HIS A 33 7.52 -5.57 12.02
N GLY A 34 6.86 -5.74 13.16
CA GLY A 34 7.45 -5.55 14.47
C GLY A 34 7.56 -6.87 15.24
N PRO A 35 8.25 -6.88 16.40
CA PRO A 35 8.46 -8.09 17.20
C PRO A 35 7.17 -8.77 17.66
N SER A 36 6.09 -8.02 17.85
CA SER A 36 4.82 -8.50 18.38
C SER A 36 3.68 -8.48 17.37
N HIS A 37 3.68 -7.53 16.42
CA HIS A 37 2.57 -7.32 15.49
C HIS A 37 3.04 -6.89 14.11
N ALA A 38 2.36 -7.40 13.08
CA ALA A 38 2.46 -6.92 11.71
C ALA A 38 1.33 -5.92 11.42
N ARG A 39 1.66 -4.85 10.70
CA ARG A 39 0.71 -3.83 10.22
C ARG A 39 0.87 -3.66 8.73
N ALA A 40 -0.19 -3.22 8.06
CA ALA A 40 -0.16 -2.91 6.63
C ALA A 40 -0.60 -1.48 6.38
N LEU A 41 -0.03 -0.86 5.35
CA LEU A 41 -0.44 0.43 4.82
C LEU A 41 -1.30 0.17 3.59
N LEU A 42 -2.59 0.46 3.69
CA LEU A 42 -3.54 0.30 2.59
C LEU A 42 -3.99 1.67 2.11
N ARG A 43 -3.88 1.91 0.80
CA ARG A 43 -4.53 3.04 0.14
C ARG A 43 -5.98 2.66 -0.14
N ILE A 44 -6.91 3.46 0.37
CA ILE A 44 -8.35 3.34 0.16
C ILE A 44 -8.83 4.66 -0.43
N GLY A 45 -9.20 4.66 -1.71
CA GLY A 45 -9.38 5.91 -2.46
C GLY A 45 -8.10 6.75 -2.46
N ASN A 46 -8.14 7.97 -1.94
CA ASN A 46 -6.98 8.89 -1.90
C ASN A 46 -6.30 8.98 -0.53
N ALA A 47 -6.69 8.15 0.44
CA ALA A 47 -6.10 8.15 1.77
C ALA A 47 -5.35 6.85 2.04
N VAL A 48 -4.23 6.95 2.76
CA VAL A 48 -3.47 5.79 3.25
C VAL A 48 -3.83 5.55 4.71
N HIS A 49 -4.19 4.32 5.02
CA HIS A 49 -4.56 3.89 6.37
C HIS A 49 -3.62 2.79 6.84
N THR A 50 -3.27 2.84 8.13
CA THR A 50 -2.59 1.73 8.79
C THR A 50 -3.64 0.75 9.30
N VAL A 51 -3.47 -0.53 9.01
CA VAL A 51 -4.39 -1.60 9.40
C VAL A 51 -3.65 -2.75 10.04
N GLU A 52 -4.39 -3.56 10.78
CA GLU A 52 -3.89 -4.75 11.48
C GLU A 52 -4.81 -5.95 11.22
N VAL A 53 -4.37 -7.13 11.65
CA VAL A 53 -5.22 -8.33 11.56
C VAL A 53 -6.49 -8.10 12.37
N GLY A 54 -7.63 -8.33 11.75
CA GLY A 54 -8.94 -8.07 12.34
C GLY A 54 -9.61 -6.77 11.89
N THR A 55 -8.86 -5.82 11.30
CA THR A 55 -9.44 -4.56 10.79
C THR A 55 -10.49 -4.83 9.71
N SER A 56 -11.64 -4.16 9.81
CA SER A 56 -12.71 -4.20 8.81
C SER A 56 -12.55 -3.07 7.78
N LEU A 57 -12.68 -3.43 6.50
CA LEU A 57 -12.48 -2.59 5.32
C LEU A 57 -13.78 -2.57 4.49
N GLY A 58 -14.90 -2.28 5.16
CA GLY A 58 -16.23 -2.39 4.58
C GLY A 58 -16.65 -3.85 4.41
N SER A 59 -16.65 -4.36 3.18
CA SER A 59 -17.05 -5.75 2.89
C SER A 59 -15.93 -6.78 3.05
N ALA A 60 -14.71 -6.35 3.37
CA ALA A 60 -13.57 -7.21 3.63
C ALA A 60 -13.04 -7.07 5.05
N LYS A 61 -12.40 -8.11 5.56
CA LYS A 61 -11.68 -8.11 6.84
C LYS A 61 -10.26 -8.59 6.64
N VAL A 62 -9.29 -7.92 7.25
CA VAL A 62 -7.88 -8.36 7.24
C VAL A 62 -7.76 -9.64 8.07
N THR A 63 -7.28 -10.72 7.47
CA THR A 63 -7.10 -12.02 8.14
C THR A 63 -5.64 -12.38 8.37
N ALA A 64 -4.73 -11.89 7.52
CA ALA A 64 -3.29 -12.06 7.72
C ALA A 64 -2.51 -10.91 7.07
N ILE A 65 -1.35 -10.60 7.64
CA ILE A 65 -0.37 -9.66 7.10
C ILE A 65 0.98 -10.37 7.09
N GLY A 66 1.62 -10.41 5.93
CA GLY A 66 2.97 -10.94 5.75
C GLY A 66 3.83 -9.94 4.98
N GLU A 67 5.04 -10.35 4.62
CA GLU A 67 5.96 -9.48 3.88
C GLU A 67 5.43 -9.17 2.48
N GLY A 68 5.12 -7.90 2.24
CA GLY A 68 4.59 -7.41 0.96
C GLY A 68 3.22 -7.97 0.59
N VAL A 69 2.50 -8.60 1.52
CA VAL A 69 1.22 -9.26 1.27
C VAL A 69 0.22 -9.05 2.40
N VAL A 70 -1.04 -8.87 2.03
CA VAL A 70 -2.19 -8.89 2.93
C VAL A 70 -3.22 -9.88 2.42
N ILE A 71 -3.77 -10.69 3.32
CA ILE A 71 -4.90 -11.57 3.03
C ILE A 71 -6.16 -10.94 3.61
N LEU A 72 -7.19 -10.84 2.77
CA LEU A 72 -8.50 -10.33 3.12
C LEU A 72 -9.53 -11.47 3.03
N ALA A 73 -10.48 -11.51 3.95
CA ALA A 73 -11.70 -12.28 3.79
C ALA A 73 -12.82 -11.37 3.29
N ARG A 74 -13.42 -11.70 2.15
CA ARG A 74 -14.54 -10.97 1.53
C ARG A 74 -15.58 -11.96 1.04
N SER A 75 -16.82 -11.84 1.52
CA SER A 75 -17.94 -12.70 1.09
C SER A 75 -17.62 -14.20 1.13
N GLY A 76 -16.91 -14.66 2.17
CA GLY A 76 -16.49 -16.06 2.33
C GLY A 76 -15.31 -16.51 1.45
N ARG A 77 -14.74 -15.61 0.63
CA ARG A 77 -13.54 -15.88 -0.17
C ARG A 77 -12.32 -15.21 0.44
N SER A 78 -11.16 -15.83 0.24
CA SER A 78 -9.88 -15.21 0.55
C SER A 78 -9.37 -14.46 -0.68
N GLU A 79 -9.00 -13.21 -0.50
CA GLU A 79 -8.44 -12.31 -1.51
C GLU A 79 -7.03 -11.91 -1.08
N ARG A 80 -6.07 -11.99 -2.00
CA ARG A 80 -4.67 -11.62 -1.75
C ARG A 80 -4.39 -10.25 -2.36
N LEU A 81 -3.97 -9.30 -1.54
CA LEU A 81 -3.35 -8.04 -1.99
C LEU A 81 -1.84 -8.16 -1.85
N SER A 82 -1.11 -7.81 -2.91
CA SER A 82 0.36 -7.80 -2.91
C SER A 82 0.85 -6.39 -3.27
N LEU A 83 2.09 -6.07 -2.88
CA LEU A 83 2.69 -4.80 -3.26
C LEU A 83 2.76 -4.68 -4.80
N PRO A 84 2.38 -3.52 -5.37
CA PRO A 84 2.61 -3.23 -6.78
C PRO A 84 4.11 -3.30 -7.11
N ALA A 85 4.43 -3.86 -8.28
CA ALA A 85 5.79 -3.93 -8.82
C ALA A 85 6.85 -4.68 -7.97
N SER A 86 6.44 -5.72 -7.23
CA SER A 86 7.39 -6.66 -6.60
C SER A 86 8.11 -7.54 -7.60
#